data_AF-A0A2W7I7V5-F1
#
_entry.id   AF-A0A2W7I7V5-F1
#
_cell.length_a   1.000
_cell.length_b   1.000
_cell.length_c   1.000
_cell.angle_alpha   90.00
_cell.angle_beta   90.00
_cell.angle_gamma   90.00
#
_symmetry.space_group_name_H-M   'P 1'
#
loop_
_entity.id
_entity.type
_entity.pdbx_description
1 polymer ?
#
loop_
_entity_poly.entity_id
_entity_poly.type
_entity_poly.pdbx_seq_one_letter_code
_entity_poly.pdbx_strand_id
1 'polypeptide(L)'
;YAGLTPMIRKSGSSVNGRSRISKIGNQKLRNLLFMCSFNACKYNKACQDIYDRIVAKGKSKKLALIAVCNKLLKQAFAIAKSGLVYDDSYRSTLAKN
;
A
#
# COMPACT_ATOMS: atom_id res chain seq x y z
N TYR A 1 -11.90 -7.37 -1.15
CA TYR A 1 -11.64 -5.99 -1.64
C TYR A 1 -11.35 -5.04 -0.48
N ALA A 2 -10.19 -4.37 -0.47
CA ALA A 2 -9.73 -3.53 0.66
C ALA A 2 -9.86 -2.00 0.45
N GLY A 3 -10.26 -1.54 -0.74
CA GLY A 3 -10.51 -0.12 -1.00
C GLY A 3 -9.28 0.78 -0.84
N LEU A 4 -8.11 0.33 -1.31
CA LEU A 4 -6.85 1.10 -1.31
C LEU A 4 -6.39 1.47 -2.73
N THR A 5 -7.08 0.94 -3.76
CA THR A 5 -6.73 1.15 -5.17
C THR A 5 -7.03 2.60 -5.59
N PRO A 6 -6.13 3.26 -6.34
CA PRO A 6 -6.43 4.57 -6.91
C PRO A 6 -7.59 4.47 -7.91
N MET A 7 -8.55 5.37 -7.78
CA MET A 7 -9.62 5.63 -8.73
C MET A 7 -9.26 6.88 -9.53
N ILE A 8 -9.06 6.68 -10.82
CA ILE A 8 -8.78 7.75 -11.77
C ILE A 8 -10.12 8.29 -12.27
N ARG A 9 -10.36 9.59 -12.14
CA ARG A 9 -11.52 10.27 -12.71
C ARG A 9 -11.10 11.03 -13.95
N LYS A 10 -11.07 10.33 -15.08
CA LYS A 10 -10.82 10.91 -16.40
C LYS A 10 -11.99 10.62 -17.33
N SER A 11 -12.45 11.63 -18.06
CA SER A 11 -13.44 11.50 -19.13
C SER A 11 -13.09 12.46 -20.27
N GLY A 12 -12.84 11.91 -21.45
CA GLY A 12 -12.35 12.66 -22.62
C GLY A 12 -11.08 13.47 -22.33
N SER A 13 -10.95 14.62 -23.01
CA SER A 13 -9.87 15.59 -22.82
C SER A 13 -10.16 16.64 -21.72
N SER A 14 -11.42 16.80 -21.33
CA SER A 14 -11.86 17.92 -20.46
C SER A 14 -11.90 17.57 -18.97
N VAL A 15 -12.22 16.32 -18.60
CA VAL A 15 -12.30 15.93 -17.19
C VAL A 15 -10.98 15.29 -16.76
N ASN A 16 -10.17 16.03 -16.00
CA ASN A 16 -8.95 15.53 -15.35
C ASN A 16 -9.02 15.76 -13.83
N GLY A 17 -9.85 14.96 -13.15
CA GLY A 17 -10.07 15.08 -11.71
C GLY A 17 -8.92 14.49 -10.89
N ARG A 18 -8.69 15.04 -9.70
CA ARG A 18 -7.70 14.51 -8.74
C ARG A 18 -8.00 13.05 -8.41
N SER A 19 -7.01 12.17 -8.60
CA SER A 19 -7.12 10.76 -8.24
C SER A 19 -7.33 10.60 -6.73
N ARG A 20 -8.25 9.72 -6.35
CA ARG A 20 -8.60 9.41 -4.96
C ARG A 20 -8.57 7.90 -4.75
N ILE A 21 -8.43 7.44 -3.52
CA ILE A 21 -8.61 6.00 -3.23
C ILE A 21 -10.07 5.59 -3.44
N SER A 22 -10.28 4.39 -3.97
CA SER A 22 -11.59 3.77 -4.02
C SER A 22 -12.10 3.50 -2.60
N LYS A 23 -13.32 3.95 -2.28
CA LYS A 23 -13.94 3.65 -0.98
C LYS A 23 -14.63 2.27 -0.96
N ILE A 24 -14.68 1.59 -2.09
CA ILE A 24 -15.35 0.29 -2.27
C ILE A 24 -14.62 -0.79 -1.48
N GLY A 25 -15.36 -1.53 -0.64
CA GLY A 25 -14.83 -2.58 0.24
C GLY A 25 -14.99 -2.25 1.73
N ASN A 26 -14.28 -2.99 2.58
CA ASN A 26 -14.46 -2.90 4.03
C ASN A 26 -13.77 -1.64 4.63
N GLN A 27 -14.59 -0.72 5.15
CA GLN A 27 -14.12 0.53 5.78
C GLN A 27 -13.31 0.27 7.07
N LYS A 28 -13.69 -0.72 7.88
CA LYS A 28 -12.98 -1.05 9.13
C LYS A 28 -11.56 -1.53 8.83
N LEU A 29 -11.42 -2.43 7.85
CA LEU A 29 -10.10 -2.92 7.41
C LEU A 29 -9.22 -1.78 6.91
N ARG A 30 -9.78 -0.87 6.10
CA ARG A 30 -9.04 0.29 5.61
C ARG A 30 -8.55 1.20 6.73
N ASN A 31 -9.39 1.49 7.73
CA ASN A 31 -9.02 2.32 8.86
C ASN A 31 -7.93 1.64 9.70
N LEU A 32 -8.05 0.34 9.94
CA LEU A 32 -7.05 -0.43 10.67
C LEU A 32 -5.70 -0.40 9.95
N LEU A 33 -5.67 -0.72 8.65
CA LEU A 33 -4.44 -0.67 7.84
C LEU A 33 -3.81 0.72 7.84
N PHE A 34 -4.62 1.77 7.79
CA PHE A 34 -4.13 3.14 7.88
C PHE A 34 -3.45 3.41 9.22
N MET A 35 -4.03 2.96 10.34
CA MET A 35 -3.38 3.07 11.66
C MET A 35 -2.12 2.21 11.77
N CYS A 36 -2.13 0.99 11.24
CA CYS A 36 -0.96 0.12 11.19
C CYS A 36 0.19 0.75 10.38
N SER A 37 -0.12 1.51 9.33
CA SER A 37 0.90 2.12 8.47
C SER A 37 1.83 3.09 9.22
N PHE A 38 1.34 3.78 10.25
CA PHE A 38 2.17 4.68 11.06
C PHE A 38 3.23 3.91 11.86
N ASN A 39 2.83 2.82 12.52
CA ASN A 39 3.75 1.95 13.25
C ASN A 39 4.72 1.24 12.29
N ALA A 40 4.22 0.76 11.15
CA ALA A 40 5.04 0.12 10.14
C ALA A 40 6.14 1.05 9.60
N CYS A 41 5.85 2.34 9.41
CA CYS A 41 6.88 3.31 9.00
C CYS A 41 7.98 3.51 10.06
N LYS A 42 7.72 3.22 11.34
CA LYS A 42 8.70 3.38 12.43
C LYS A 42 9.57 2.14 12.62
N TYR A 43 8.96 0.95 12.55
CA TYR A 43 9.63 -0.31 12.90
C TYR A 43 10.04 -1.16 11.70
N ASN A 44 9.42 -0.97 10.53
CA ASN A 44 9.73 -1.75 9.33
C ASN A 44 10.50 -0.88 8.32
N LYS A 45 11.77 -1.22 8.11
CA LYS A 45 12.68 -0.51 7.19
C LYS A 45 12.11 -0.46 5.77
N ALA A 46 11.59 -1.57 5.25
CA ALA A 46 11.03 -1.61 3.90
C ALA A 46 9.78 -0.71 3.73
N CYS A 47 8.98 -0.56 4.78
CA CYS A 47 7.86 0.39 4.79
C CYS A 47 8.33 1.84 4.86
N GLN A 48 9.34 2.13 5.70
CA GLN A 48 9.96 3.45 5.80
C GLN A 48 10.55 3.88 4.44
N ASP A 49 11.33 3.01 3.80
CA ASP A 49 11.98 3.31 2.52
C ASP A 49 10.95 3.62 1.41
N ILE A 50 9.80 2.94 1.41
CA ILE A 50 8.69 3.24 0.47
C ILE A 50 8.12 4.63 0.76
N TYR A 51 7.87 4.94 2.03
CA TYR A 51 7.32 6.22 2.45
C TYR A 51 8.26 7.37 2.05
N ASP A 52 9.53 7.28 2.43
CA ASP A 52 10.55 8.30 2.17
C ASP A 52 10.75 8.49 0.68
N ARG A 53 10.82 7.41 -0.10
CA ARG A 53 10.94 7.49 -1.56
C ARG A 53 9.76 8.22 -2.21
N ILE A 54 8.55 8.09 -1.69
CA ILE A 54 7.36 8.77 -2.24
C ILE A 54 7.34 10.23 -1.82
N VAL A 55 7.72 10.53 -0.58
CA VAL A 55 7.80 11.90 -0.06
C VAL A 55 8.92 12.67 -0.76
N ALA A 56 10.09 12.06 -0.99
CA ALA A 56 11.20 12.63 -1.74
C ALA A 56 10.81 12.98 -3.19
N LYS A 57 9.85 12.26 -3.78
CA LYS A 57 9.24 12.60 -5.09
C LYS A 57 8.24 13.77 -5.04
N GLY A 58 8.14 14.48 -3.92
CA GLY A 58 7.24 15.62 -3.72
C GLY A 58 5.75 15.23 -3.63
N LYS A 59 5.43 13.94 -3.41
CA LYS A 59 4.03 13.51 -3.28
C LYS A 59 3.53 13.72 -1.86
N SER A 60 2.21 13.86 -1.70
CA SER A 60 1.59 14.07 -0.38
C SER A 60 1.89 12.92 0.58
N LYS A 61 2.20 13.23 1.84
CA LYS A 61 2.43 12.24 2.92
C LYS A 61 1.31 11.19 3.04
N LYS A 62 0.05 11.62 2.88
CA LYS A 62 -1.11 10.72 2.88
C LYS A 62 -1.04 9.65 1.77
N LEU A 63 -0.57 10.01 0.57
CA LEU A 63 -0.38 9.08 -0.53
C LEU A 63 0.74 8.08 -0.21
N ALA A 64 1.82 8.55 0.42
CA ALA A 64 2.90 7.68 0.88
C ALA A 64 2.39 6.65 1.90
N LEU A 65 1.59 7.05 2.89
CA LEU A 65 0.98 6.13 3.85
C LEU A 65 0.04 5.11 3.18
N ILE A 66 -0.75 5.52 2.19
CA ILE A 66 -1.60 4.60 1.42
C ILE A 66 -0.76 3.56 0.67
N ALA A 67 0.40 3.95 0.14
CA ALA A 67 1.32 3.01 -0.49
C ALA A 67 1.88 1.99 0.51
N VAL A 68 2.19 2.42 1.74
CA VAL A 68 2.57 1.54 2.84
C VAL A 68 1.43 0.59 3.21
N CYS A 69 0.19 1.07 3.31
CA CYS A 69 -0.98 0.22 3.54
C CYS A 69 -1.09 -0.90 2.49
N ASN A 70 -0.85 -0.56 1.21
CA ASN A 70 -0.89 -1.52 0.12
C ASN A 70 0.25 -2.55 0.21
N LYS A 71 1.44 -2.15 0.69
CA LYS A 71 2.56 -3.06 0.94
C LYS A 71 2.20 -4.05 2.06
N LEU A 72 1.68 -3.58 3.18
CA LEU A 72 1.24 -4.41 4.31
C LEU A 72 0.16 -5.41 3.89
N LEU A 73 -0.83 -4.96 3.12
CA LEU A 73 -1.89 -5.82 2.61
C LEU A 73 -1.34 -6.97 1.75
N LYS A 74 -0.37 -6.67 0.86
CA LYS A 74 0.28 -7.67 0.03
C LYS A 74 1.11 -8.66 0.85
N GLN A 75 1.81 -8.18 1.89
CA GLN A 75 2.57 -9.05 2.80
C GLN A 75 1.62 -9.99 3.55
N ALA A 76 0.55 -9.47 4.15
CA ALA A 76 -0.45 -10.28 4.85
C ALA A 76 -1.07 -11.34 3.92
N PHE A 77 -1.41 -10.97 2.68
CA PHE A 77 -1.94 -11.92 1.70
C PHE A 77 -0.91 -12.99 1.29
N ALA A 78 0.36 -12.61 1.10
CA ALA A 78 1.42 -13.54 0.74
C ALA A 78 1.69 -14.56 1.86
N ILE A 79 1.74 -14.11 3.12
CA ILE A 79 1.89 -14.97 4.31
C ILE A 79 0.70 -15.94 4.39
N ALA A 80 -0.52 -15.42 4.35
CA ALA A 80 -1.73 -16.24 4.42
C ALA A 80 -1.82 -17.29 3.31
N LYS A 81 -1.32 -16.97 2.11
CA LYS A 81 -1.32 -17.90 0.97
C LYS A 81 -0.21 -18.94 1.04
N SER A 82 0.98 -18.55 1.47
CA SER A 82 2.16 -19.44 1.52
C SER A 82 2.18 -20.34 2.76
N GLY A 83 1.50 -19.94 3.85
CA GLY A 83 1.56 -20.62 5.13
C GLY A 83 2.91 -20.46 5.86
N LEU A 84 3.84 -19.68 5.29
CA LEU A 84 5.15 -19.43 5.87
C LEU A 84 5.06 -18.28 6.90
N VAL A 85 5.89 -18.33 7.92
CA VAL A 85 6.01 -17.25 8.91
C VAL A 85 6.62 -16.01 8.24
N TYR A 86 6.23 -14.82 8.70
CA TYR A 86 6.84 -13.58 8.23
C TYR A 86 8.34 -13.56 8.54
N ASP A 87 9.14 -13.34 7.51
CA ASP A 87 10.57 -13.08 7.60
C ASP A 87 10.87 -11.73 6.94
N ASP A 88 11.52 -10.85 7.69
CA ASP A 88 11.90 -9.51 7.22
C ASP A 88 12.97 -9.56 6.12
N SER A 89 13.80 -10.60 6.15
CA SER A 89 14.87 -10.84 5.17
C SER A 89 14.39 -11.63 3.96
N TYR A 90 13.10 -11.96 3.87
CA TYR A 90 12.55 -12.82 2.83
C TYR A 90 12.75 -12.20 1.44
N ARG A 91 13.54 -12.89 0.60
CA ARG A 91 13.74 -12.54 -0.81
C ARG A 91 12.93 -13.49 -1.67
N SER A 92 11.96 -12.96 -2.41
CA SER A 92 11.22 -13.76 -3.39
C SER A 92 12.17 -14.22 -4.49
N THR A 93 12.40 -15.53 -4.61
CA THR A 93 13.07 -16.12 -5.75
C THR A 93 12.11 -16.11 -6.93
N LEU A 94 12.54 -15.55 -8.06
CA LEU A 94 11.78 -15.62 -9.30
C LEU A 94 11.82 -17.09 -9.75
N ALA A 95 10.66 -17.75 -9.82
CA ALA A 95 10.59 -19.09 -10.38
C ALA A 95 11.11 -19.01 -11.83
N LYS A 96 12.24 -19.66 -12.11
CA LYS A 96 12.67 -19.89 -13.49
C LYS A 96 11.69 -20.90 -14.07
N ASN A 97 10.86 -20.46 -15.01
CA ASN A 97 10.12 -21.35 -15.89
C ASN A 97 11.09 -21.95 -16.91
#